data_AF-A0A2S6I556-F1
#
_entry.id   AF-A0A2S6I556-F1
#
_cell.length_a   1.000
_cell.length_b   1.000
_cell.length_c   1.000
_cell.angle_alpha   90.00
_cell.angle_beta   90.00
_cell.angle_gamma   90.00
#
_symmetry.space_group_name_H-M   'P 1'
#
loop_
_entity.id
_entity.type
_entity.pdbx_description
1 polymer ?
#
loop_
_entity_poly.entity_id
_entity_poly.type
_entity_poly.pdbx_seq_one_letter_code
_entity_poly.pdbx_strand_id
1 'polypeptide(L)'
;MLRTLLPALLSLFLTTALQAQFEPDLSGIWTGTLYQNEGGIADRFDLYFDLEQIGPVVKGKAYVQLGDLHAEMRLSGYQTGSGSWRITESEILRNNKAGLEVSWCMKDYELRLAYRDGNLVLNGPWWGSSEYGRCIPGSITLRREAKVASFLLRGEHPVDIQPHGQIHYGYYALHGRLPIRSDEHTVTGAGAAG
;
A
#
# COMPACT_ATOMS: atom_id res chain seq x y z
N MET A 1 63.06 -22.57 -9.12
CA MET A 1 62.20 -21.83 -10.06
C MET A 1 60.74 -21.80 -9.59
N LEU A 2 60.45 -21.40 -8.34
CA LEU A 2 59.10 -21.51 -7.75
C LEU A 2 58.87 -20.42 -6.69
N ARG A 3 59.00 -19.13 -7.06
CA ARG A 3 58.86 -18.02 -6.08
C ARG A 3 58.11 -16.77 -6.57
N THR A 4 57.52 -16.78 -7.78
CA THR A 4 56.88 -15.57 -8.35
C THR A 4 55.38 -15.70 -8.67
N LEU A 5 54.72 -16.83 -8.35
CA LEU A 5 53.30 -17.06 -8.72
C LEU A 5 52.28 -16.73 -7.61
N LEU A 6 52.70 -16.33 -6.41
CA LEU A 6 51.79 -16.09 -5.28
C LEU A 6 50.96 -14.78 -5.30
N PRO A 7 51.41 -13.63 -5.86
CA PRO A 7 50.65 -12.39 -5.71
C PRO A 7 49.47 -12.26 -6.68
N ALA A 8 49.42 -13.05 -7.76
CA ALA A 8 48.36 -12.97 -8.76
C ALA A 8 47.07 -13.70 -8.33
N LEU A 9 47.16 -14.71 -7.45
CA LEU A 9 45.98 -15.45 -6.99
C LEU A 9 45.18 -14.69 -5.92
N LEU A 10 45.81 -13.77 -5.19
CA LEU A 10 45.16 -12.99 -4.12
C LEU A 10 44.32 -11.82 -4.67
N SER A 11 44.62 -11.34 -5.87
CA SER A 11 43.90 -10.25 -6.53
C SER A 11 42.53 -10.66 -7.09
N LEU A 12 42.32 -11.96 -7.36
CA LEU A 12 41.10 -12.46 -8.00
C LEU A 12 39.94 -12.70 -7.01
N PHE A 13 40.21 -12.73 -5.71
CA PHE A 13 39.18 -12.94 -4.68
C PHE A 13 38.57 -11.64 -4.14
N LEU A 14 39.13 -10.47 -4.45
CA LEU A 14 38.67 -9.21 -3.88
C LEU A 14 37.56 -8.52 -4.71
N THR A 15 37.35 -8.91 -5.96
CA THR A 15 36.34 -8.27 -6.83
C THR A 15 34.95 -8.92 -6.78
N THR A 16 34.80 -10.11 -6.19
CA THR A 16 33.50 -10.82 -6.15
C THR A 16 32.62 -10.47 -4.95
N ALA A 17 33.15 -9.76 -3.95
CA ALA A 17 32.41 -9.48 -2.71
C ALA A 17 31.56 -8.18 -2.75
N LEU A 18 31.63 -7.37 -3.82
CA LEU A 18 31.05 -6.03 -3.85
C LEU A 18 29.85 -5.87 -4.79
N GLN A 19 29.02 -6.90 -4.91
CA GLN A 19 27.69 -6.79 -5.53
C GLN A 19 26.60 -7.30 -4.58
N ALA A 20 26.65 -6.92 -3.31
CA ALA A 20 25.44 -6.86 -2.51
C ALA A 20 24.56 -5.76 -3.11
N GLN A 21 23.79 -6.11 -4.15
CA GLN A 21 22.78 -5.25 -4.72
C GLN A 21 21.77 -5.01 -3.60
N PHE A 22 21.79 -3.80 -3.06
CA PHE A 22 20.86 -3.38 -2.03
C PHE A 22 19.48 -3.30 -2.69
N GLU A 23 18.72 -4.38 -2.60
CA GLU A 23 17.35 -4.36 -3.08
C GLU A 23 16.54 -3.46 -2.16
N PRO A 24 15.77 -2.50 -2.71
CA PRO A 24 15.01 -1.59 -1.87
C PRO A 24 13.94 -2.37 -1.12
N ASP A 25 13.92 -2.18 0.20
CA ASP A 25 12.91 -2.71 1.12
C ASP A 25 11.50 -2.23 0.73
N LEU A 26 10.56 -3.19 0.65
CA LEU A 26 9.15 -2.99 0.36
C LEU A 26 8.31 -2.55 1.56
N SER A 27 8.86 -2.54 2.78
CA SER A 27 8.08 -2.19 3.97
C SER A 27 7.51 -0.76 3.89
N GLY A 28 6.31 -0.55 4.43
CA GLY A 28 5.64 0.74 4.53
C GLY A 28 4.40 0.87 3.65
N ILE A 29 3.95 2.12 3.51
CA ILE A 29 2.71 2.47 2.83
C ILE A 29 2.96 2.73 1.35
N TRP A 30 2.14 2.11 0.52
CA TRP A 30 2.13 2.24 -0.93
C TRP A 30 0.75 2.66 -1.38
N THR A 31 0.66 3.69 -2.21
CA THR A 31 -0.63 4.22 -2.66
C THR A 31 -0.66 4.40 -4.16
N GLY A 32 -1.82 4.18 -4.76
CA GLY A 32 -1.98 4.35 -6.19
C GLY A 32 -3.29 3.77 -6.68
N THR A 33 -3.22 3.08 -7.82
CA THR A 33 -4.40 2.77 -8.60
C THR A 33 -4.38 1.34 -9.10
N LEU A 34 -5.55 0.71 -9.05
CA LEU A 34 -5.84 -0.55 -9.70
C LEU A 34 -6.71 -0.30 -10.92
N TYR A 35 -6.26 -0.81 -12.06
CA TYR A 35 -7.00 -0.81 -13.30
C TYR A 35 -7.53 -2.20 -13.59
N GLN A 36 -8.75 -2.28 -14.09
CA GLN A 36 -9.40 -3.50 -14.54
C GLN A 36 -9.67 -3.40 -16.04
N ASN A 37 -9.49 -4.50 -16.76
CA ASN A 37 -9.88 -4.55 -18.17
C ASN A 37 -11.41 -4.43 -18.32
N GLU A 38 -11.89 -4.26 -19.55
CA GLU A 38 -13.31 -4.07 -19.84
C GLU A 38 -14.19 -5.22 -19.34
N GLY A 39 -15.36 -4.87 -18.78
CA GLY A 39 -16.43 -5.83 -18.43
C GLY A 39 -16.78 -5.94 -16.94
N GLY A 40 -16.13 -5.19 -16.05
CA GLY A 40 -16.47 -5.16 -14.63
C GLY A 40 -17.18 -3.88 -14.19
N ILE A 41 -17.34 -3.69 -12.88
CA ILE A 41 -18.13 -2.58 -12.31
C ILE A 41 -17.53 -1.18 -12.54
N ALA A 42 -16.20 -1.12 -12.70
CA ALA A 42 -15.43 0.07 -13.01
C ALA A 42 -14.10 -0.35 -13.64
N ASP A 43 -13.47 0.59 -14.34
CA ASP A 43 -12.15 0.46 -14.94
C ASP A 43 -11.02 0.84 -13.97
N ARG A 44 -11.31 1.64 -12.94
CA ARG A 44 -10.33 2.22 -12.02
C ARG A 44 -10.80 2.19 -10.56
N PHE A 45 -9.88 1.83 -9.67
CA PHE A 45 -10.05 1.82 -8.21
C PHE A 45 -8.83 2.44 -7.54
N ASP A 46 -9.03 3.08 -6.39
CA ASP A 46 -7.93 3.47 -5.52
C ASP A 46 -7.42 2.24 -4.76
N LEU A 47 -6.10 2.10 -4.64
CA LEU A 47 -5.45 0.94 -4.03
C LEU A 47 -4.32 1.39 -3.10
N TYR A 48 -4.26 0.75 -1.93
CA TYR A 48 -3.27 1.00 -0.90
C TYR A 48 -2.73 -0.33 -0.38
N PHE A 49 -1.40 -0.44 -0.23
CA PHE A 49 -0.78 -1.52 0.53
C PHE A 49 -0.08 -0.97 1.78
N ASP A 50 -0.23 -1.67 2.89
CA ASP A 50 0.60 -1.52 4.08
C ASP A 50 1.40 -2.81 4.26
N LEU A 51 2.72 -2.75 4.01
CA LEU A 51 3.60 -3.91 3.91
C LEU A 51 4.64 -3.95 5.03
N GLU A 52 4.95 -5.15 5.48
CA GLU A 52 6.10 -5.48 6.31
C GLU A 52 6.93 -6.55 5.59
N GLN A 53 8.21 -6.26 5.34
CA GLN A 53 9.14 -7.19 4.72
C GLN A 53 10.05 -7.86 5.75
N ILE A 54 10.16 -9.18 5.67
CA ILE A 54 11.07 -10.00 6.47
C ILE A 54 11.87 -10.88 5.50
N GLY A 55 13.07 -10.42 5.15
CA GLY A 55 13.91 -11.09 4.15
C GLY A 55 13.22 -11.10 2.77
N PRO A 56 13.05 -12.27 2.11
CA PRO A 56 12.41 -12.36 0.80
C PRO A 56 10.88 -12.47 0.86
N VAL A 57 10.27 -12.29 2.03
CA VAL A 57 8.83 -12.44 2.27
C VAL A 57 8.24 -11.10 2.67
N VAL A 58 7.03 -10.82 2.20
CA VAL A 58 6.21 -9.70 2.64
C VAL A 58 4.89 -10.19 3.22
N LYS A 59 4.38 -9.46 4.21
CA LYS A 59 3.03 -9.61 4.74
C LYS A 59 2.43 -8.23 4.89
N GLY A 60 1.11 -8.15 4.97
CA GLY A 60 0.47 -6.86 5.10
C GLY A 60 -1.00 -6.88 4.79
N LYS A 61 -1.48 -5.72 4.34
CA LYS A 61 -2.87 -5.53 3.96
C LYS A 61 -2.98 -4.77 2.65
N ALA A 62 -3.99 -5.11 1.87
CA ALA A 62 -4.48 -4.32 0.75
C ALA A 62 -5.77 -3.60 1.14
N TYR A 63 -5.95 -2.39 0.67
CA TYR A 63 -7.21 -1.67 0.74
C TYR A 63 -7.58 -1.17 -0.65
N VAL A 64 -8.76 -1.55 -1.14
CA VAL A 64 -9.29 -1.13 -2.44
C VAL A 64 -10.57 -0.32 -2.24
N GLN A 65 -10.74 0.74 -3.01
CA GLN A 65 -11.87 1.66 -2.87
C GLN A 65 -12.38 2.20 -4.22
N LEU A 66 -13.70 2.37 -4.30
CA LEU A 66 -14.43 3.13 -5.32
C LEU A 66 -15.61 3.85 -4.63
N GLY A 67 -15.42 5.12 -4.27
CA GLY A 67 -16.41 5.84 -3.45
C GLY A 67 -16.65 5.14 -2.10
N ASP A 68 -17.90 4.80 -1.80
CA ASP A 68 -18.26 4.10 -0.56
C ASP A 68 -17.99 2.58 -0.62
N LEU A 69 -17.82 2.03 -1.83
CA LEU A 69 -17.50 0.61 -2.05
C LEU A 69 -16.03 0.37 -1.72
N HIS A 70 -15.74 -0.40 -0.67
CA HIS A 70 -14.36 -0.68 -0.27
C HIS A 70 -14.17 -2.03 0.43
N ALA A 71 -12.94 -2.53 0.40
CA ALA A 71 -12.53 -3.72 1.15
C ALA A 71 -11.10 -3.61 1.64
N GLU A 72 -10.84 -4.17 2.82
CA GLU A 72 -9.52 -4.41 3.40
C GLU A 72 -9.26 -5.92 3.35
N MET A 73 -8.13 -6.32 2.79
CA MET A 73 -7.73 -7.72 2.62
C MET A 73 -6.38 -7.97 3.26
N ARG A 74 -6.22 -9.13 3.90
CA ARG A 74 -4.91 -9.65 4.30
C ARG A 74 -4.16 -10.09 3.05
N LEU A 75 -2.88 -9.76 2.96
CA LEU A 75 -2.01 -10.26 1.90
C LEU A 75 -0.70 -10.84 2.45
N SER A 76 -0.07 -11.65 1.63
CA SER A 76 1.30 -12.10 1.81
C SER A 76 1.96 -12.33 0.46
N GLY A 77 3.27 -12.33 0.40
CA GLY A 77 4.00 -12.53 -0.83
C GLY A 77 5.45 -12.86 -0.62
N TYR A 78 6.13 -13.12 -1.73
CA TYR A 78 7.54 -13.43 -1.74
C TYR A 78 8.20 -12.93 -3.02
N GLN A 79 9.50 -12.72 -2.95
CA GLN A 79 10.29 -12.38 -4.11
C GLN A 79 10.67 -13.64 -4.90
N THR A 80 10.48 -13.59 -6.20
CA THR A 80 10.89 -14.63 -7.14
C THR A 80 12.36 -14.48 -7.51
N GLY A 81 12.99 -15.55 -8.01
CA GLY A 81 14.36 -15.47 -8.55
C GLY A 81 14.52 -14.53 -9.76
N SER A 82 13.41 -14.02 -10.33
CA SER A 82 13.43 -13.03 -11.42
C SER A 82 13.45 -11.58 -10.94
N GLY A 83 13.42 -11.35 -9.63
CA GLY A 83 13.30 -10.03 -8.99
C GLY A 83 11.85 -9.51 -8.91
N SER A 84 10.87 -10.18 -9.53
CA SER A 84 9.44 -9.88 -9.34
C SER A 84 8.95 -10.34 -7.97
N TRP A 85 7.95 -9.67 -7.43
CA TRP A 85 7.22 -10.03 -6.22
C TRP A 85 5.89 -10.69 -6.55
N ARG A 86 5.65 -11.90 -6.03
CA ARG A 86 4.34 -12.55 -6.10
C ARG A 86 3.61 -12.32 -4.79
N ILE A 87 2.49 -11.60 -4.85
CA ILE A 87 1.69 -11.22 -3.69
C ILE A 87 0.28 -11.76 -3.90
N THR A 88 -0.32 -12.32 -2.84
CA THR A 88 -1.66 -12.90 -2.87
C THR A 88 -2.47 -12.40 -1.69
N GLU A 89 -3.69 -11.94 -1.95
CA GLU A 89 -4.70 -11.67 -0.94
C GLU A 89 -5.31 -13.00 -0.46
N SER A 90 -5.41 -13.21 0.85
CA SER A 90 -5.83 -14.49 1.42
C SER A 90 -7.14 -14.41 2.20
N GLU A 91 -7.55 -13.23 2.65
CA GLU A 91 -8.71 -13.06 3.55
C GLU A 91 -9.29 -11.64 3.41
N ILE A 92 -10.62 -11.51 3.40
CA ILE A 92 -11.32 -10.23 3.53
C ILE A 92 -11.44 -9.92 5.02
N LEU A 93 -10.76 -8.88 5.48
CA LEU A 93 -10.78 -8.45 6.88
C LEU A 93 -11.99 -7.56 7.19
N ARG A 94 -12.31 -6.65 6.27
CA ARG A 94 -13.42 -5.70 6.36
C ARG A 94 -13.92 -5.36 4.97
N ASN A 95 -15.21 -5.05 4.83
CA ASN A 95 -15.73 -4.51 3.58
C ASN A 95 -17.03 -3.72 3.76
N ASN A 96 -17.33 -2.89 2.77
CA ASN A 96 -18.61 -2.25 2.56
C ASN A 96 -18.99 -2.37 1.08
N LYS A 97 -20.11 -3.04 0.79
CA LYS A 97 -20.63 -3.21 -0.59
C LYS A 97 -21.46 -2.02 -1.08
N ALA A 98 -21.67 -0.99 -0.26
CA ALA A 98 -22.49 0.19 -0.58
C ALA A 98 -23.90 -0.15 -1.11
N GLY A 99 -24.50 -1.23 -0.59
CA GLY A 99 -25.82 -1.71 -1.03
C GLY A 99 -25.85 -2.40 -2.40
N LEU A 100 -24.69 -2.65 -3.02
CA LEU A 100 -24.58 -3.34 -4.31
C LEU A 100 -24.46 -4.85 -4.14
N GLU A 101 -25.02 -5.60 -5.09
CA GLU A 101 -24.82 -7.06 -5.21
C GLU A 101 -23.52 -7.35 -5.97
N VAL A 102 -22.39 -7.20 -5.29
CA VAL A 102 -21.05 -7.48 -5.83
C VAL A 102 -20.29 -8.48 -4.96
N SER A 103 -19.35 -9.21 -5.56
CA SER A 103 -18.42 -10.06 -4.83
C SER A 103 -17.02 -9.46 -4.84
N TRP A 104 -16.31 -9.62 -3.73
CA TRP A 104 -14.94 -9.15 -3.61
C TRP A 104 -13.99 -10.14 -4.27
N CYS A 105 -13.20 -9.63 -5.21
CA CYS A 105 -12.15 -10.41 -5.83
C CYS A 105 -10.94 -10.54 -4.90
N MET A 106 -10.53 -11.77 -4.61
CA MET A 106 -9.24 -12.08 -4.00
C MET A 106 -8.17 -12.08 -5.08
N LYS A 107 -7.18 -11.20 -4.94
CA LYS A 107 -6.23 -10.89 -6.02
C LYS A 107 -4.87 -11.52 -5.79
N ASP A 108 -4.28 -11.93 -6.90
CA ASP A 108 -2.89 -12.28 -7.05
C ASP A 108 -2.20 -11.21 -7.90
N TYR A 109 -0.98 -10.87 -7.53
CA TYR A 109 -0.17 -9.84 -8.16
C TYR A 109 1.20 -10.40 -8.55
N GLU A 110 1.72 -9.94 -9.69
CA GLU A 110 3.15 -10.08 -10.01
C GLU A 110 3.73 -8.69 -10.24
N LEU A 111 4.46 -8.17 -9.25
CA LEU A 111 4.89 -6.78 -9.23
C LEU A 111 6.39 -6.64 -9.38
N ARG A 112 6.81 -5.59 -10.07
CA ARG A 112 8.20 -5.17 -10.15
C ARG A 112 8.37 -3.86 -9.41
N LEU A 113 9.45 -3.79 -8.65
CA LEU A 113 9.89 -2.58 -8.00
C LEU A 113 10.80 -1.80 -8.94
N ALA A 114 10.54 -0.51 -9.12
CA ALA A 114 11.35 0.38 -9.94
C ALA A 114 11.47 1.76 -9.30
N TYR A 115 12.56 2.48 -9.59
CA TYR A 115 12.68 3.90 -9.27
C TYR A 115 12.32 4.73 -10.50
N ARG A 116 11.31 5.60 -10.39
CA ARG A 116 10.83 6.46 -11.48
C ARG A 116 10.48 7.85 -10.94
N ASP A 117 10.93 8.90 -11.62
CA ASP A 117 10.63 10.29 -11.28
C ASP A 117 10.87 10.63 -9.80
N GLY A 118 11.98 10.13 -9.24
CA GLY A 118 12.35 10.36 -7.85
C GLY A 118 11.60 9.48 -6.82
N ASN A 119 10.75 8.55 -7.25
CA ASN A 119 9.89 7.74 -6.39
C ASN A 119 10.10 6.24 -6.60
N LEU A 120 9.96 5.45 -5.53
CA LEU A 120 9.81 4.01 -5.65
C LEU A 120 8.39 3.67 -6.11
N VAL A 121 8.30 2.80 -7.11
CA VAL A 121 7.07 2.39 -7.77
C VAL A 121 6.98 0.87 -7.80
N LEU A 122 5.85 0.33 -7.33
CA LEU A 122 5.46 -1.05 -7.54
C LEU A 122 4.45 -1.10 -8.69
N ASN A 123 4.74 -1.85 -9.74
CA ASN A 123 3.84 -1.97 -10.89
C ASN A 123 3.78 -3.39 -11.43
N GLY A 124 2.63 -3.78 -11.97
CA GLY A 124 2.49 -5.08 -12.61
C GLY A 124 1.04 -5.51 -12.81
N PRO A 125 0.83 -6.69 -13.43
CA PRO A 125 -0.50 -7.27 -13.59
C PRO A 125 -1.09 -7.76 -12.27
N TRP A 126 -2.41 -7.85 -12.25
CA TRP A 126 -3.16 -8.60 -11.26
C TRP A 126 -4.22 -9.49 -11.91
N TRP A 127 -4.56 -10.58 -11.25
CA TRP A 127 -5.66 -11.48 -11.58
C TRP A 127 -6.31 -11.96 -10.29
N GLY A 128 -7.43 -12.69 -10.36
CA GLY A 128 -8.05 -13.19 -9.14
C GLY A 128 -9.33 -13.96 -9.36
N SER A 129 -9.94 -14.32 -8.24
CA SER A 129 -11.22 -15.01 -8.21
C SER A 129 -12.11 -14.51 -7.08
N SER A 130 -13.42 -14.65 -7.28
CA SER A 130 -14.46 -14.38 -6.30
C SER A 130 -15.37 -15.60 -6.18
N GLU A 131 -16.41 -15.51 -5.36
CA GLU A 131 -17.43 -16.57 -5.25
C GLU A 131 -18.19 -16.81 -6.57
N TYR A 132 -18.19 -15.83 -7.48
CA TYR A 132 -18.82 -15.93 -8.80
C TYR A 132 -17.86 -16.40 -9.90
N GLY A 133 -16.61 -16.76 -9.56
CA GLY A 133 -15.61 -17.26 -10.49
C GLY A 133 -14.47 -16.28 -10.75
N ARG A 134 -13.83 -16.40 -11.92
CA ARG A 134 -12.65 -15.60 -12.27
C ARG A 134 -13.00 -14.13 -12.42
N CYS A 135 -12.20 -13.27 -11.81
CA CYS A 135 -12.31 -11.83 -11.98
C CYS A 135 -11.67 -11.40 -13.30
N ILE A 136 -12.10 -10.25 -13.80
CA ILE A 136 -11.48 -9.62 -14.95
C ILE A 136 -10.11 -9.08 -14.50
N PRO A 137 -9.01 -9.49 -15.14
CA PRO A 137 -7.68 -9.07 -14.73
C PRO A 137 -7.40 -7.61 -15.12
N GLY A 138 -6.25 -7.10 -14.68
CA GLY A 138 -5.79 -5.80 -15.10
C GLY A 138 -4.38 -5.49 -14.59
N SER A 139 -4.14 -4.26 -14.18
CA SER A 139 -2.82 -3.81 -13.72
C SER A 139 -2.91 -2.90 -12.49
N ILE A 140 -1.83 -2.82 -11.72
CA ILE A 140 -1.72 -1.86 -10.62
C ILE A 140 -0.46 -1.02 -10.78
N THR A 141 -0.51 0.18 -10.24
CA THR A 141 0.66 1.04 -10.04
C THR A 141 0.54 1.71 -8.69
N LEU A 142 1.52 1.48 -7.82
CA LEU A 142 1.59 2.03 -6.48
C LEU A 142 2.91 2.77 -6.29
N ARG A 143 2.89 3.87 -5.54
CA ARG A 143 4.06 4.67 -5.17
C ARG A 143 4.28 4.57 -3.68
N ARG A 144 5.54 4.46 -3.25
CA ARG A 144 5.87 4.48 -1.82
C ARG A 144 5.65 5.88 -1.26
N GLU A 145 4.94 5.99 -0.15
CA GLU A 145 4.83 7.27 0.54
C GLU A 145 6.18 7.63 1.16
N ALA A 146 6.70 8.82 0.83
CA ALA A 146 7.92 9.31 1.43
C ALA A 146 7.65 9.70 2.89
N LYS A 147 8.17 8.91 3.85
CA LYS A 147 8.08 9.18 5.31
C LYS A 147 8.55 10.59 5.72
N VAL A 148 9.26 11.32 4.87
CA VAL A 148 10.01 12.54 5.24
C VAL A 148 9.47 13.82 4.58
N ALA A 149 8.63 13.73 3.54
CA ALA A 149 8.14 14.93 2.82
C ALA A 149 6.71 15.36 3.18
N SER A 150 5.84 14.44 3.59
CA SER A 150 4.50 14.78 4.08
C SER A 150 4.55 15.60 5.36
N PHE A 151 5.46 15.24 6.28
CA PHE A 151 5.66 15.91 7.56
C PHE A 151 6.20 17.35 7.41
N LEU A 152 7.16 17.57 6.52
CA LEU A 152 7.85 18.87 6.39
C LEU A 152 7.14 19.88 5.48
N LEU A 153 6.34 19.43 4.51
CA LEU A 153 5.67 20.34 3.57
C LEU A 153 4.22 20.69 3.96
N ARG A 154 3.58 19.92 4.85
CA ARG A 154 2.19 20.19 5.28
C ARG A 154 2.04 20.59 6.75
N GLY A 155 3.10 20.50 7.56
CA GLY A 155 2.97 20.70 9.01
C GLY A 155 2.01 19.69 9.67
N GLU A 156 1.75 18.57 9.00
CA GLU A 156 0.87 17.51 9.50
C GLU A 156 1.71 16.50 10.26
N HIS A 157 1.38 16.29 11.54
CA HIS A 157 1.86 15.18 12.35
C HIS A 157 1.57 13.84 11.65
N PRO A 158 2.33 12.76 11.96
CA PRO A 158 2.07 11.43 11.40
C PRO A 158 0.59 11.11 11.52
N VAL A 159 -0.09 11.02 10.37
CA VAL A 159 -1.47 10.58 10.30
C VAL A 159 -1.43 9.13 10.71
N ASP A 160 -1.89 8.85 11.93
CA ASP A 160 -2.39 7.51 12.24
C ASP A 160 -3.54 7.27 11.26
N ILE A 161 -3.26 6.49 10.22
CA ILE A 161 -4.29 5.96 9.33
C ILE A 161 -5.09 4.99 10.20
N GLN A 162 -6.09 5.51 10.90
CA GLN A 162 -7.08 4.66 11.52
C GLN A 162 -7.79 3.91 10.39
N PRO A 163 -8.10 2.62 10.57
CA PRO A 163 -8.73 1.76 9.56
C PRO A 163 -10.23 2.10 9.34
N HIS A 164 -10.61 3.34 9.65
CA HIS A 164 -11.89 3.94 9.34
C HIS A 164 -11.57 5.01 8.31
N GLY A 165 -12.11 4.88 7.10
CA GLY A 165 -11.89 5.80 5.96
C GLY A 165 -12.38 7.24 6.20
N GLN A 166 -11.90 7.88 7.26
CA GLN A 166 -12.13 9.25 7.63
C GLN A 166 -10.77 9.88 7.90
N ILE A 167 -10.26 10.59 6.90
CA ILE A 167 -9.07 11.44 7.05
C ILE A 167 -9.49 12.58 7.98
N HIS A 168 -9.12 12.51 9.26
CA HIS A 168 -9.25 13.63 10.18
C HIS A 168 -8.08 14.59 9.94
N TYR A 169 -8.35 15.72 9.28
CA TYR A 169 -7.44 16.86 9.28
C TYR A 169 -7.39 17.46 10.69
N GLY A 170 -6.41 17.04 11.49
CA GLY A 170 -6.16 17.60 12.81
C GLY A 170 -5.58 19.02 12.67
N TYR A 171 -6.43 20.04 12.68
CA TYR A 171 -6.00 21.42 12.85
C TYR A 171 -5.61 21.67 14.31
N TYR A 172 -4.32 21.67 14.61
CA TYR A 172 -3.83 22.27 15.84
C TYR A 172 -3.42 23.72 15.55
N ALA A 173 -4.12 24.66 16.18
CA ALA A 173 -3.75 26.07 16.17
C ALA A 173 -2.40 26.24 16.85
N LEU A 174 -1.35 26.48 16.06
CA LEU A 174 -0.11 27.07 16.55
C LEU A 174 -0.42 28.50 16.95
N HIS A 175 -0.54 28.73 18.26
CA HIS A 175 -0.24 29.94 19.04
C HIS A 175 -1.20 30.05 20.25
N GLY A 176 -0.62 30.30 21.43
CA GLY A 176 -1.24 30.03 22.73
C GLY A 176 -2.44 30.89 23.14
N ARG A 177 -3.07 30.40 24.22
CA ARG A 177 -4.11 30.99 25.11
C ARG A 177 -5.58 30.88 24.67
N LEU A 178 -6.27 29.86 25.21
CA LEU A 178 -7.42 29.90 26.15
C LEU A 178 -8.25 28.60 25.99
N PRO A 179 -8.89 28.08 27.06
CA PRO A 179 -9.68 26.86 26.97
C PRO A 179 -11.02 27.15 26.28
N ILE A 180 -11.35 26.42 25.22
CA ILE A 180 -12.70 26.45 24.63
C ILE A 180 -13.56 25.41 25.35
N ARG A 181 -14.62 25.93 25.98
CA ARG A 181 -15.74 25.26 26.59
C ARG A 181 -16.46 24.38 25.55
N SER A 182 -16.69 23.11 25.89
CA SER A 182 -17.57 22.22 25.13
C SER A 182 -19.02 22.64 25.34
N ASP A 183 -19.64 23.24 24.32
CA ASP A 183 -21.10 23.41 24.31
C ASP A 183 -21.74 22.21 23.59
N GLU A 184 -22.45 21.45 24.42
CA GLU A 184 -23.32 20.33 24.11
C GLU A 184 -24.56 20.86 23.35
N HIS A 185 -24.64 20.58 22.05
CA HIS A 185 -25.88 20.81 21.30
C HIS A 185 -26.83 19.62 21.47
N THR A 186 -27.61 19.68 22.55
CA THR A 186 -28.86 18.93 22.72
C THR A 186 -29.89 19.43 21.71
N VAL A 187 -30.28 18.58 20.76
CA VAL A 187 -31.46 18.81 19.91
C VAL A 187 -32.68 18.23 20.63
N THR A 188 -33.37 19.06 21.40
CA THR A 188 -34.75 18.83 21.85
C THR A 188 -35.67 19.75 21.05
N GLY A 189 -36.42 19.16 20.11
CA GLY A 189 -37.53 19.82 19.43
C GLY A 189 -38.83 19.14 19.80
N ALA A 190 -39.52 19.66 20.82
CA ALA A 190 -40.89 19.33 21.16
C ALA A 190 -41.71 20.61 21.28
N GLY A 191 -42.88 20.61 20.65
CA GLY A 191 -43.97 21.58 20.86
C GLY A 191 -44.62 21.99 19.54
N ALA A 192 -45.93 22.19 19.44
CA ALA A 192 -47.05 21.92 20.34
C ALA A 192 -48.34 22.13 19.51
N ALA A 193 -49.46 21.72 20.10
CA ALA A 193 -50.83 21.87 19.66
C ALA A 193 -51.23 23.20 18.98
N GLY A 194 -52.16 23.04 18.04
CA GLY A 194 -53.10 24.03 17.51
C GLY A 194 -54.21 23.27 16.80
#